data_AF-A0AAE9Y3H8-F1
#
_entry.id   AF-A0AAE9Y3H8-F1
#
_cell.length_a   1.000
_cell.length_b   1.000
_cell.length_c   1.000
_cell.angle_alpha   90.00
_cell.angle_beta   90.00
_cell.angle_gamma   90.00
#
_symmetry.space_group_name_H-M   'P 1'
#
loop_
_entity.id
_entity.type
_entity.pdbx_description
1 polymer ?
#
loop_
_entity_poly.entity_id
_entity_poly.type
_entity_poly.pdbx_seq_one_letter_code
_entity_poly.pdbx_strand_id
1 'polypeptide(L)'
;MSPHPQVVEDTDAVCCTTVTEAPLSEARAHELAHLHAALADPVRLRLLSLVAAAGELCSCDMTDPLGKTQPTVSHHTKILAEAGLIAGDKRGRWVYWSVVPARQDLVRRVLAD
;
A
#
# COMPACT_ATOMS: atom_id res chain seq x y z
N MET A 1 24.07 -3.38 47.54
CA MET A 1 22.96 -2.51 47.11
C MET A 1 23.13 -2.31 45.62
N SER A 2 22.48 -3.18 44.87
CA SER A 2 22.63 -3.29 43.41
C SER A 2 21.97 -2.10 42.71
N PRO A 3 22.56 -1.58 41.62
CA PRO A 3 21.90 -0.58 40.79
C PRO A 3 20.72 -1.22 40.03
N HIS A 4 19.61 -0.50 40.02
CA HIS A 4 18.37 -0.85 39.32
C HIS A 4 18.60 -0.80 37.79
N PRO A 5 18.19 -1.81 37.01
CA PRO A 5 18.27 -1.74 35.56
C PRO A 5 17.23 -0.75 35.03
N GLN A 6 17.67 0.13 34.14
CA GLN A 6 16.82 1.10 33.46
C GLN A 6 16.00 0.39 32.38
N VAL A 7 14.68 0.54 32.43
CA VAL A 7 13.77 0.10 31.38
C VAL A 7 13.99 1.01 30.18
N VAL A 8 14.53 0.46 29.11
CA VAL A 8 14.58 1.13 27.80
C VAL A 8 13.23 0.93 27.11
N GLU A 9 12.54 2.04 26.82
CA GLU A 9 11.39 2.08 25.93
C GLU A 9 11.90 1.85 24.50
N ASP A 10 11.63 0.67 23.94
CA ASP A 10 11.96 0.35 22.56
C ASP A 10 10.74 0.59 21.66
N THR A 11 10.73 1.73 20.97
CA THR A 11 9.73 2.08 19.94
C THR A 11 10.27 1.80 18.54
N ASP A 12 10.98 0.70 18.34
CA ASP A 12 11.40 0.22 17.00
C ASP A 12 11.44 -1.31 16.90
N ALA A 13 10.47 -1.98 17.52
CA ALA A 13 10.26 -3.41 17.30
C ALA A 13 9.59 -3.65 15.93
N VAL A 14 10.38 -3.59 14.86
CA VAL A 14 10.12 -4.36 13.65
C VAL A 14 10.08 -5.83 14.07
N CYS A 15 8.89 -6.34 14.39
CA CYS A 15 8.64 -7.76 14.68
C CYS A 15 8.82 -8.60 13.40
N CYS A 16 10.04 -8.66 12.88
CA CYS A 16 10.47 -9.62 11.89
C CYS A 16 10.61 -10.99 12.56
N THR A 17 9.48 -11.59 12.95
CA THR A 17 9.40 -13.06 12.94
C THR A 17 9.45 -13.46 11.48
N THR A 18 10.55 -14.08 11.10
CA THR A 18 10.72 -14.55 9.73
C THR A 18 9.81 -15.77 9.53
N VAL A 19 9.28 -15.97 8.31
CA VAL A 19 8.47 -17.18 8.00
C VAL A 19 9.23 -18.49 8.29
N THR A 20 10.55 -18.41 8.40
CA THR A 20 11.47 -19.49 8.76
C THR A 20 11.48 -19.84 10.25
N GLU A 21 10.97 -18.98 11.14
CA GLU A 21 10.94 -19.21 12.59
C GLU A 21 9.60 -19.75 13.09
N ALA A 22 8.49 -19.34 12.49
CA ALA A 22 7.16 -19.85 12.77
C ALA A 22 6.23 -19.68 11.55
N PRO A 23 5.27 -20.61 11.32
CA PRO A 23 4.31 -20.47 10.23
C PRO A 23 3.39 -19.26 10.42
N LEU A 24 2.90 -18.70 9.32
CA LEU A 24 1.90 -17.63 9.35
C LEU A 24 0.61 -18.13 10.01
N SER A 25 0.01 -17.30 10.85
CA SER A 25 -1.37 -17.52 11.28
C SER A 25 -2.32 -17.45 10.09
N GLU A 26 -3.44 -18.17 10.14
CA GLU A 26 -4.45 -18.17 9.08
C GLU A 26 -4.97 -16.75 8.78
N ALA A 27 -5.26 -15.98 9.84
CA ALA A 27 -5.67 -14.59 9.72
C ALA A 27 -4.63 -13.75 8.96
N ARG A 28 -3.34 -13.91 9.31
CA ARG A 28 -2.27 -13.17 8.64
C ARG A 28 -2.08 -13.60 7.19
N ALA A 29 -2.23 -14.89 6.89
CA ALA A 29 -2.19 -15.41 5.53
C ALA A 29 -3.31 -14.81 4.67
N HIS A 30 -4.53 -14.68 5.20
CA HIS A 30 -5.65 -14.04 4.50
C HIS A 30 -5.41 -12.55 4.24
N GLU A 31 -4.90 -11.82 5.24
CA GLU A 31 -4.53 -10.41 5.07
C GLU A 31 -3.48 -10.21 3.97
N LEU A 32 -2.42 -11.03 3.99
CA LEU A 32 -1.38 -10.98 2.98
C LEU A 32 -1.93 -11.38 1.61
N ALA A 33 -2.74 -12.43 1.51
CA ALA A 33 -3.33 -12.86 0.25
C ALA A 33 -4.20 -11.75 -0.38
N HIS A 34 -5.01 -11.05 0.42
CA HIS A 34 -5.81 -9.93 -0.05
C HIS A 34 -4.94 -8.79 -0.61
N LEU A 35 -3.89 -8.41 0.13
CA LEU A 35 -2.94 -7.39 -0.30
C LEU A 35 -2.20 -7.79 -1.59
N HIS A 36 -1.67 -9.02 -1.65
CA HIS A 36 -0.94 -9.50 -2.82
C HIS A 36 -1.87 -9.66 -4.02
N ALA A 37 -3.12 -10.08 -3.85
CA ALA A 37 -4.10 -10.11 -4.92
C ALA A 37 -4.33 -8.71 -5.52
N ALA A 38 -4.37 -7.66 -4.68
CA ALA A 38 -4.43 -6.28 -5.17
C ALA A 38 -3.16 -5.80 -5.88
N LEU A 39 -2.00 -6.41 -5.63
CA LEU A 39 -0.73 -6.07 -6.28
C LEU A 39 -0.40 -6.94 -7.51
N ALA A 40 -1.00 -8.13 -7.64
CA ALA A 40 -0.73 -9.11 -8.70
C ALA A 40 -1.37 -8.74 -10.05
N ASP A 41 -1.19 -7.49 -10.49
CA ASP A 41 -1.65 -6.98 -11.78
C ASP A 41 -0.74 -5.84 -12.27
N PRO A 42 -0.27 -5.90 -13.52
CA PRO A 42 0.69 -4.93 -14.03
C PRO A 42 0.12 -3.51 -14.15
N VAL A 43 -1.18 -3.36 -14.40
CA VAL A 43 -1.84 -2.04 -14.48
C VAL A 43 -1.90 -1.44 -13.08
N ARG A 44 -2.22 -2.24 -12.06
CA ARG A 44 -2.28 -1.79 -10.66
C ARG A 44 -0.90 -1.39 -10.12
N LEU A 45 0.16 -2.16 -10.42
CA LEU A 45 1.53 -1.77 -10.05
C LEU A 45 1.95 -0.45 -10.70
N ARG A 46 1.67 -0.28 -12.00
CA ARG A 46 1.99 0.96 -12.71
C ARG A 46 1.16 2.15 -12.21
N LEU A 47 -0.12 1.94 -11.90
CA LEU A 47 -0.98 2.96 -11.30
C LEU A 47 -0.45 3.39 -9.93
N LEU A 48 -0.12 2.43 -9.07
CA LEU A 48 0.42 2.68 -7.74
C LEU A 48 1.74 3.46 -7.81
N SER A 49 2.61 3.11 -8.76
CA SER A 49 3.85 3.84 -9.06
C SER A 49 3.59 5.29 -9.46
N LEU A 50 2.62 5.55 -10.37
CA LEU A 50 2.26 6.92 -10.76
C LEU A 50 1.75 7.76 -9.58
N VAL A 51 0.87 7.19 -8.76
CA VAL A 51 0.34 7.86 -7.56
C VAL A 51 1.46 8.15 -6.57
N ALA A 52 2.34 7.17 -6.31
CA ALA A 52 3.46 7.34 -5.39
C ALA A 52 4.45 8.41 -5.86
N ALA A 53 4.73 8.49 -7.17
CA ALA A 53 5.64 9.48 -7.74
C ALA A 53 5.04 10.90 -7.74
N ALA A 54 3.74 11.04 -7.99
CA ALA A 54 3.06 12.33 -8.02
C ALA A 54 2.68 12.86 -6.62
N GLY A 55 2.64 11.99 -5.60
CA GLY A 55 2.10 12.27 -4.27
C GLY A 55 0.57 12.26 -4.25
N GLU A 56 -0.07 12.92 -5.21
CA GLU A 56 -1.51 12.91 -5.46
C GLU A 56 -1.79 12.96 -6.97
N LEU A 57 -2.79 12.21 -7.46
CA LEU A 57 -3.13 12.16 -8.89
C LEU A 57 -4.63 11.94 -9.15
N CYS A 58 -5.24 12.68 -10.09
CA CYS A 58 -6.64 12.50 -10.49
C CYS A 58 -6.84 11.16 -11.20
N SER A 59 -8.00 10.50 -11.01
CA SER A 59 -8.41 9.36 -11.85
C SER A 59 -8.37 9.66 -13.35
N CYS A 60 -8.64 10.91 -13.72
CA CYS A 60 -8.68 11.39 -15.09
C CYS A 60 -7.28 11.45 -15.74
N ASP A 61 -6.26 11.80 -14.97
CA ASP A 61 -4.89 11.96 -15.47
C ASP A 61 -4.16 10.61 -15.60
N MET A 62 -4.77 9.52 -15.14
CA MET A 62 -4.19 8.17 -15.21
C MET A 62 -4.52 7.42 -16.50
N THR A 63 -5.52 7.87 -17.27
CA THR A 63 -5.98 7.12 -18.47
C THR A 63 -4.90 7.03 -19.52
N ASP A 64 -4.27 8.15 -19.85
CA ASP A 64 -3.31 8.25 -20.95
C ASP A 64 -1.98 7.56 -20.60
N PRO A 65 -1.36 7.78 -19.42
CA PRO A 65 -0.14 7.08 -19.04
C PRO A 65 -0.30 5.55 -18.95
N LEU A 66 -1.51 5.07 -18.61
CA LEU A 66 -1.80 3.63 -18.51
C LEU A 66 -2.32 3.03 -19.82
N GLY A 67 -2.71 3.85 -20.81
CA GLY A 67 -3.41 3.39 -22.01
C GLY A 67 -4.72 2.67 -21.68
N LYS A 68 -5.47 3.17 -20.68
CA LYS A 68 -6.72 2.57 -20.19
C LYS A 68 -7.87 3.56 -20.20
N THR A 69 -9.08 3.03 -20.29
CA THR A 69 -10.30 3.84 -20.18
C THR A 69 -10.55 4.25 -18.73
N GLN A 70 -11.30 5.34 -18.53
CA GLN A 70 -11.68 5.80 -17.19
C GLN A 70 -12.38 4.71 -16.35
N PRO A 71 -13.33 3.90 -16.89
CA PRO A 71 -13.97 2.85 -16.10
C PRO A 71 -12.97 1.80 -15.60
N THR A 72 -11.98 1.45 -16.43
CA THR A 72 -10.91 0.53 -16.04
C THR A 72 -10.01 1.12 -14.96
N VAL A 73 -9.62 2.40 -15.09
CA VAL A 73 -8.85 3.10 -14.04
C VAL A 73 -9.63 3.11 -12.73
N SER A 74 -10.91 3.51 -12.76
CA SER A 74 -11.76 3.59 -11.57
C SER A 74 -11.92 2.23 -10.88
N HIS A 75 -12.00 1.15 -11.65
CA HIS A 75 -12.02 -0.21 -11.11
C HIS A 75 -10.71 -0.55 -10.39
N HIS A 76 -9.56 -0.24 -11.00
CA HIS A 76 -8.26 -0.51 -10.39
C HIS A 76 -7.99 0.33 -9.15
N THR A 77 -8.35 1.63 -9.15
CA THR A 77 -8.20 2.47 -7.95
C THR A 77 -9.09 2.00 -6.81
N LYS A 78 -10.30 1.51 -7.10
CA LYS A 78 -11.17 0.92 -6.09
C LYS A 78 -10.53 -0.31 -5.44
N ILE A 79 -9.98 -1.24 -6.21
CA ILE A 79 -9.30 -2.43 -5.68
C ILE A 79 -8.12 -2.03 -4.77
N LEU A 80 -7.30 -1.08 -5.21
CA LEU A 80 -6.16 -0.61 -4.41
C LEU A 80 -6.59 0.14 -3.15
N ALA A 81 -7.71 0.86 -3.20
CA ALA A 81 -8.28 1.54 -2.04
C ALA A 81 -8.89 0.55 -1.04
N GLU A 82 -9.57 -0.49 -1.51
CA GLU A 82 -10.10 -1.58 -0.68
C GLU A 82 -8.98 -2.37 0.01
N ALA A 83 -7.84 -2.55 -0.67
CA ALA A 83 -6.63 -3.10 -0.08
C ALA A 83 -5.89 -2.12 0.87
N GLY A 84 -6.39 -0.88 1.00
CA GLY A 84 -5.84 0.15 1.88
C GLY A 84 -4.49 0.71 1.44
N LEU A 85 -4.11 0.57 0.17
CA LEU A 85 -2.85 1.09 -0.39
C LEU A 85 -2.94 2.57 -0.77
N ILE A 86 -4.09 2.99 -1.30
CA ILE A 86 -4.36 4.37 -1.70
C ILE A 86 -5.65 4.88 -1.05
N ALA A 87 -5.75 6.19 -0.88
CA ALA A 87 -6.95 6.87 -0.41
C ALA A 87 -7.44 7.86 -1.48
N GLY A 88 -8.76 7.97 -1.62
CA GLY A 88 -9.41 8.86 -2.57
C GLY A 88 -10.03 10.07 -1.90
N ASP A 89 -9.74 11.27 -2.42
CA ASP A 89 -10.37 12.53 -2.04
C ASP A 89 -11.27 13.03 -3.19
N LYS A 90 -12.58 13.16 -2.93
CA LYS A 90 -13.54 13.57 -3.94
C LYS A 90 -13.67 15.09 -3.97
N ARG A 91 -13.25 15.68 -5.09
CA ARG A 91 -13.29 17.13 -5.36
C ARG A 91 -14.23 17.41 -6.53
N GLY A 92 -15.48 17.75 -6.20
CA GLY A 92 -16.54 17.93 -7.19
C GLY A 92 -16.87 16.61 -7.91
N ARG A 93 -16.62 16.55 -9.22
CA ARG A 93 -16.83 15.34 -10.04
C ARG A 93 -15.61 14.42 -10.10
N TRP A 94 -14.46 14.85 -9.60
CA TRP A 94 -13.19 14.15 -9.73
C TRP A 94 -12.78 13.51 -8.40
N VAL A 95 -11.97 12.46 -8.49
CA VAL A 95 -11.35 11.81 -7.32
C VAL A 95 -9.85 11.86 -7.51
N TYR A 96 -9.17 12.33 -6.46
CA TYR A 96 -7.71 12.41 -6.38
C TYR A 96 -7.21 11.29 -5.48
N TRP A 97 -6.20 10.57 -5.91
CA TRP A 97 -5.64 9.43 -5.18
C TRP A 97 -4.27 9.76 -4.65
N SER A 98 -4.00 9.36 -3.41
CA SER A 98 -2.69 9.43 -2.78
C SER A 98 -2.38 8.11 -2.08
N VAL A 99 -1.09 7.80 -1.87
CA VAL A 99 -0.70 6.63 -1.07
C VAL A 99 -1.10 6.87 0.39
N VAL A 100 -1.72 5.87 1.02
CA VAL A 100 -2.03 5.94 2.46
C VAL A 100 -0.73 6.13 3.24
N PRO A 101 -0.59 7.15 4.12
CA PRO A 101 0.67 7.44 4.81
C PRO A 101 1.26 6.23 5.55
N ALA A 102 0.43 5.46 6.25
CA ALA A 102 0.84 4.25 6.97
C ALA A 102 1.31 3.09 6.06
N ARG A 103 1.15 3.21 4.73
CA ARG A 103 1.57 2.21 3.73
C ARG A 103 2.78 2.65 2.91
N GLN A 104 3.33 3.85 3.12
CA GLN A 104 4.43 4.36 2.29
C GLN A 104 5.64 3.42 2.25
N ASP A 105 6.08 2.90 3.39
CA ASP A 105 7.23 1.99 3.44
C ASP A 105 6.96 0.65 2.74
N LEU A 106 5.73 0.14 2.84
CA LEU A 106 5.32 -1.05 2.12
C LEU A 106 5.35 -0.80 0.60
N VAL A 107 4.76 0.31 0.14
CA VAL A 107 4.72 0.66 -1.27
C VAL A 107 6.14 0.84 -1.82
N ARG A 108 7.03 1.49 -1.06
CA ARG A 108 8.46 1.60 -1.43
C ARG A 108 9.11 0.24 -1.59
N ARG A 109 8.92 -0.68 -0.65
CA ARG A 109 9.50 -2.04 -0.73
C ARG A 109 8.96 -2.85 -1.91
N VAL A 110 7.67 -2.72 -2.21
CA VAL A 110 7.04 -3.46 -3.32
C VAL A 110 7.49 -2.95 -4.68
N LEU A 111 7.80 -1.65 -4.80
CA LEU A 111 8.23 -1.01 -6.03
C LEU A 111 9.75 -0.82 -6.13
N ALA A 112 10.51 -1.32 -5.15
CA ALA A 112 11.96 -1.30 -5.19
C ALA A 112 12.47 -2.45 -6.07
N ASP A 113 13.28 -2.11 -7.07
CA ASP A 113 14.07 -3.05 -7.88
C ASP A 113 15.44 -3.30 -7.24
#